data_AF-A0A853LP12-F1
#
_entry.id   AF-A0A853LP12-F1
#
_cell.length_a   1.000
_cell.length_b   1.000
_cell.length_c   1.000
_cell.angle_alpha   90.00
_cell.angle_beta   90.00
_cell.angle_gamma   90.00
#
_symmetry.space_group_name_H-M   'P 1'
#
loop_
_entity.id
_entity.type
_entity.pdbx_description
1 polymer ?
#
loop_
_entity_poly.entity_id
_entity_poly.type
_entity_poly.pdbx_seq_one_letter_code
_entity_poly.pdbx_strand_id
1 'polypeptide(L)'
;MLRADPVGPRITYYDDATGERIELSAVTLANWAAKTGNLLRDELGAGPASRVAILLPAHWQTAAVLFGVWWIGAEAVLDGPADLALCTAERLDEADAAAPGGEVAVLSLDPFGRPADGLPIGVTDYATAVRVHGDQIVPEARPGTALAGRTVEQVRAECERAVATRALTSRDRVLSTASWPGPAELVDGLLAILSVGGSLVQVANPDPAALPRRIETEKVTRVL
;
A
#
# COMPACT_ATOMS: atom_id res chain seq x y z
N MET A 1 -12.18 -6.08 6.80
CA MET A 1 -12.48 -6.02 5.34
C MET A 1 -13.05 -7.33 4.80
N LEU A 2 -12.27 -8.42 4.69
CA LEU A 2 -12.72 -9.68 4.05
C LEU A 2 -14.00 -10.29 4.67
N ARG A 3 -14.13 -10.23 6.01
CA ARG A 3 -15.30 -10.75 6.72
C ARG A 3 -16.58 -9.92 6.53
N ALA A 4 -16.44 -8.65 6.16
CA ALA A 4 -17.57 -7.73 6.07
C ALA A 4 -18.19 -7.77 4.66
N ASP A 5 -17.35 -7.60 3.64
CA ASP A 5 -17.76 -7.70 2.24
C ASP A 5 -16.50 -7.99 1.39
N PRO A 6 -16.32 -9.25 0.96
CA PRO A 6 -15.10 -9.68 0.26
C PRO A 6 -15.01 -9.18 -1.19
N VAL A 7 -16.16 -8.98 -1.84
CA VAL A 7 -16.24 -8.71 -3.29
C VAL A 7 -16.46 -7.25 -3.62
N GLY A 8 -16.93 -6.42 -2.67
CA GLY A 8 -17.13 -5.01 -2.90
C GLY A 8 -15.81 -4.22 -3.05
N PRO A 9 -15.87 -3.04 -3.70
CA PRO A 9 -14.70 -2.22 -3.99
C PRO A 9 -14.07 -1.72 -2.69
N ARG A 10 -12.75 -1.87 -2.57
CA ARG A 10 -11.97 -1.36 -1.44
C ARG A 10 -11.06 -0.22 -1.82
N ILE A 11 -10.41 -0.32 -2.97
CA ILE A 11 -9.59 0.74 -3.52
C ILE A 11 -9.98 0.91 -4.98
N THR A 12 -10.42 2.10 -5.34
CA THR A 12 -10.46 2.55 -6.73
C THR A 12 -9.35 3.58 -6.88
N TYR A 13 -8.44 3.37 -7.80
CA TYR A 13 -7.35 4.27 -8.10
C TYR A 13 -7.59 4.95 -9.44
N TYR A 14 -7.26 6.24 -9.50
CA TYR A 14 -7.22 7.05 -10.69
C TYR A 14 -5.87 7.75 -10.79
N ASP A 15 -5.39 7.90 -12.02
CA ASP A 15 -4.40 8.93 -12.36
C ASP A 15 -5.00 9.78 -13.49
N ASP A 16 -5.37 11.03 -13.17
CA ASP A 16 -6.03 11.90 -14.14
C ASP A 16 -5.04 12.43 -15.20
N ALA A 17 -3.72 12.35 -14.98
CA ALA A 17 -2.73 12.72 -16.00
C ALA A 17 -2.57 11.65 -17.10
N THR A 18 -2.71 10.37 -16.74
CA THR A 18 -2.57 9.24 -17.68
C THR A 18 -3.93 8.70 -18.14
N GLY A 19 -5.00 9.02 -17.43
CA GLY A 19 -6.34 8.46 -17.63
C GLY A 19 -6.52 7.07 -17.04
N GLU A 20 -5.56 6.59 -16.23
CA GLU A 20 -5.64 5.30 -15.56
C GLU A 20 -6.85 5.22 -14.63
N ARG A 21 -7.51 4.06 -14.64
CA ARG A 21 -8.48 3.66 -13.63
C ARG A 21 -8.34 2.18 -13.34
N ILE A 22 -8.18 1.83 -12.07
CA ILE A 22 -8.25 0.44 -11.60
C ILE A 22 -9.06 0.34 -10.32
N GLU A 23 -9.74 -0.78 -10.13
CA GLU A 23 -10.54 -1.07 -8.96
C GLU A 23 -10.20 -2.45 -8.41
N LEU A 24 -9.99 -2.51 -7.08
CA LEU A 24 -9.68 -3.72 -6.35
C LEU A 24 -10.78 -3.99 -5.32
N SER A 25 -11.27 -5.22 -5.34
CA SER A 25 -12.06 -5.77 -4.23
C SER A 25 -11.19 -6.06 -3.02
N ALA A 26 -11.81 -6.38 -1.88
CA ALA A 26 -11.07 -6.82 -0.70
C ALA A 26 -10.28 -8.11 -0.94
N VAL A 27 -10.86 -9.04 -1.70
CA VAL A 27 -10.18 -10.31 -2.07
C VAL A 27 -8.98 -10.03 -2.97
N THR A 28 -9.15 -9.23 -4.02
CA THR A 28 -8.03 -8.92 -4.92
C THR A 28 -6.89 -8.25 -4.17
N LEU A 29 -7.20 -7.25 -3.33
CA LEU A 29 -6.20 -6.58 -2.51
C LEU A 29 -5.49 -7.54 -1.54
N ALA A 30 -6.25 -8.43 -0.88
CA ALA A 30 -5.69 -9.42 0.03
C ALA A 30 -4.79 -10.44 -0.69
N ASN A 31 -5.15 -10.87 -1.91
CA ASN A 31 -4.34 -11.78 -2.71
C ASN A 31 -3.00 -11.14 -3.10
N TRP A 32 -3.01 -9.87 -3.52
CA TRP A 32 -1.76 -9.13 -3.80
C TRP A 32 -0.91 -8.94 -2.55
N ALA A 33 -1.53 -8.64 -1.41
CA ALA A 33 -0.84 -8.55 -0.14
C ALA A 33 -0.20 -9.89 0.27
N ALA A 34 -0.92 -11.01 0.10
CA ALA A 34 -0.40 -12.34 0.40
C ALA A 34 0.78 -12.73 -0.50
N LYS A 35 0.67 -12.48 -1.82
CA LYS A 35 1.77 -12.67 -2.75
C LYS A 35 2.98 -11.82 -2.38
N THR A 36 2.75 -10.57 -1.98
CA THR A 36 3.84 -9.67 -1.55
C THR A 36 4.50 -10.17 -0.28
N GLY A 37 3.74 -10.62 0.71
CA GLY A 37 4.30 -11.21 1.92
C GLY A 37 5.11 -12.47 1.64
N ASN A 38 4.63 -13.33 0.73
CA ASN A 38 5.37 -14.53 0.31
C ASN A 38 6.66 -14.16 -0.44
N LEU A 39 6.64 -13.18 -1.35
CA LEU A 39 7.84 -12.63 -1.99
C LEU A 39 8.85 -12.15 -0.94
N LEU A 40 8.41 -11.30 -0.02
CA LEU A 40 9.27 -10.71 1.01
C LEU A 40 9.90 -11.78 1.90
N ARG A 41 9.12 -12.77 2.35
CA ARG A 41 9.59 -13.81 3.26
C ARG A 41 10.44 -14.87 2.56
N ASP A 42 9.96 -15.39 1.44
CA ASP A 42 10.46 -16.62 0.85
C ASP A 42 11.59 -16.35 -0.17
N GLU A 43 11.61 -15.17 -0.80
CA GLU A 43 12.63 -14.79 -1.78
C GLU A 43 13.58 -13.72 -1.22
N LEU A 44 13.06 -12.67 -0.59
CA LEU A 44 13.87 -11.55 -0.07
C LEU A 44 14.33 -11.74 1.38
N GLY A 45 13.98 -12.88 2.01
CA GLY A 45 14.46 -13.26 3.34
C GLY A 45 13.98 -12.37 4.50
N ALA A 46 12.94 -11.57 4.29
CA ALA A 46 12.39 -10.67 5.29
C ALA A 46 11.58 -11.41 6.36
N GLY A 47 11.56 -10.86 7.58
CA GLY A 47 10.79 -11.40 8.68
C GLY A 47 10.46 -10.36 9.75
N PRO A 48 10.06 -10.78 10.95
CA PRO A 48 9.49 -9.86 11.95
C PRO A 48 10.48 -8.85 12.53
N ALA A 49 11.78 -9.09 12.33
CA ALA A 49 12.85 -8.16 12.72
C ALA A 49 13.28 -7.23 11.58
N SER A 50 12.77 -7.44 10.35
CA SER A 50 13.17 -6.68 9.17
C SER A 50 12.47 -5.34 9.10
N ARG A 51 13.19 -4.34 8.58
CA ARG A 51 12.70 -3.01 8.25
C ARG A 51 12.68 -2.87 6.73
N VAL A 52 11.51 -2.54 6.19
CA VAL A 52 11.25 -2.43 4.75
C VAL A 52 10.98 -0.98 4.38
N ALA A 53 11.89 -0.37 3.61
CA ALA A 53 11.70 0.99 3.11
C ALA A 53 10.60 1.02 2.04
N ILE A 54 9.62 1.91 2.22
CA ILE A 54 8.50 2.10 1.30
C ILE A 54 8.66 3.46 0.61
N LEU A 55 9.28 3.43 -0.55
CA LEU A 55 9.58 4.59 -1.37
C LEU A 55 8.58 4.68 -2.53
N LEU A 56 7.29 4.61 -2.19
CA LEU A 56 6.18 4.49 -3.15
C LEU A 56 5.13 5.60 -2.93
N PRO A 57 4.44 6.05 -3.99
CA PRO A 57 3.39 7.06 -3.87
C PRO A 57 2.09 6.48 -3.27
N ALA A 58 1.10 7.33 -3.05
CA ALA A 58 -0.25 6.90 -2.68
C ALA A 58 -0.91 6.15 -3.85
N HIS A 59 -0.77 4.82 -3.84
CA HIS A 59 -1.15 3.93 -4.94
C HIS A 59 -1.73 2.62 -4.40
N TRP A 60 -2.53 1.92 -5.22
CA TRP A 60 -3.10 0.64 -4.80
C TRP A 60 -2.01 -0.44 -4.58
N GLN A 61 -0.93 -0.42 -5.38
CA GLN A 61 0.20 -1.32 -5.18
C GLN A 61 0.91 -1.02 -3.85
N THR A 62 1.04 0.25 -3.47
CA THR A 62 1.59 0.65 -2.16
C THR A 62 0.76 0.06 -1.02
N ALA A 63 -0.57 0.11 -1.12
CA ALA A 63 -1.44 -0.53 -0.13
C ALA A 63 -1.22 -2.06 -0.07
N ALA A 64 -1.14 -2.74 -1.21
CA ALA A 64 -0.85 -4.18 -1.26
C ALA A 64 0.51 -4.53 -0.65
N VAL A 65 1.54 -3.75 -0.95
CA VAL A 65 2.89 -3.87 -0.40
C VAL A 65 2.87 -3.73 1.11
N LEU A 66 2.28 -2.65 1.63
CA LEU A 66 2.21 -2.39 3.07
C LEU A 66 1.52 -3.54 3.81
N PHE A 67 0.40 -4.04 3.27
CA PHE A 67 -0.27 -5.20 3.86
C PHE A 67 0.59 -6.47 3.79
N GLY A 68 1.37 -6.67 2.72
CA GLY A 68 2.32 -7.78 2.62
C GLY A 68 3.44 -7.71 3.66
N VAL A 69 4.00 -6.52 3.88
CA VAL A 69 5.00 -6.27 4.95
C VAL A 69 4.42 -6.65 6.31
N TRP A 70 3.19 -6.22 6.61
CA TRP A 70 2.57 -6.54 7.89
C TRP A 70 2.12 -7.99 8.03
N TRP A 71 1.80 -8.70 6.93
CA TRP A 71 1.51 -10.14 6.98
C TRP A 71 2.68 -10.96 7.53
N ILE A 72 3.90 -10.57 7.20
CA ILE A 72 5.13 -11.22 7.68
C ILE A 72 5.66 -10.63 8.99
N GLY A 73 4.91 -9.68 9.57
CA GLY A 73 5.25 -9.04 10.84
C GLY A 73 6.43 -8.08 10.79
N ALA A 74 6.87 -7.67 9.60
CA ALA A 74 7.97 -6.73 9.40
C ALA A 74 7.51 -5.26 9.60
N GLU A 75 8.49 -4.38 9.78
CA GLU A 75 8.27 -2.94 9.93
C GLU A 75 8.27 -2.26 8.57
N ALA A 76 7.21 -1.50 8.26
CA ALA A 76 7.24 -0.54 7.16
C ALA A 76 7.88 0.77 7.63
N VAL A 77 8.93 1.24 6.93
CA VAL A 77 9.57 2.53 7.19
C VAL A 77 9.40 3.44 5.98
N LEU A 78 9.04 4.70 6.21
CA LEU A 78 8.80 5.69 5.16
C LEU A 78 9.99 6.64 4.94
N ASP A 79 10.96 6.57 5.85
CA ASP A 79 12.20 7.33 5.83
C ASP A 79 13.25 6.59 6.70
N GLY A 80 14.52 6.86 6.44
CA GLY A 80 15.66 6.31 7.16
C GLY A 80 16.13 4.95 6.66
N PRO A 81 17.15 4.37 7.33
CA PRO A 81 17.78 3.12 6.90
C PRO A 81 16.81 1.94 7.03
N ALA A 82 16.98 0.92 6.19
CA ALA A 82 16.18 -0.30 6.12
C ALA A 82 17.05 -1.50 5.72
N ASP A 83 16.51 -2.72 5.82
CA ASP A 83 17.19 -3.95 5.39
C ASP A 83 16.93 -4.25 3.90
N LEU A 84 15.77 -3.81 3.39
CA LEU A 84 15.39 -3.89 1.98
C LEU A 84 14.46 -2.73 1.61
N ALA A 85 14.35 -2.43 0.31
CA ALA A 85 13.56 -1.31 -0.18
C ALA A 85 12.61 -1.71 -1.32
N LEU A 86 11.40 -1.15 -1.28
CA LEU A 86 10.42 -1.20 -2.34
C LEU A 86 10.20 0.22 -2.86
N CYS A 87 10.50 0.45 -4.13
CA CYS A 87 10.56 1.80 -4.70
C CYS A 87 10.00 1.85 -6.13
N THR A 88 9.83 3.06 -6.67
CA THR A 88 9.68 3.25 -8.12
C THR A 88 11.06 3.39 -8.77
N ALA A 89 11.14 3.26 -10.10
CA ALA A 89 12.41 3.38 -10.83
C ALA A 89 13.09 4.74 -10.60
N GLU A 90 12.31 5.81 -10.47
CA GLU A 90 12.79 7.18 -10.22
C GLU A 90 13.42 7.35 -8.83
N ARG A 91 13.11 6.45 -7.89
CA ARG A 91 13.61 6.49 -6.51
C ARG A 91 14.61 5.38 -6.21
N LEU A 92 15.20 4.78 -7.25
CA LEU A 92 16.16 3.68 -7.10
C LEU A 92 17.41 4.12 -6.33
N ASP A 93 17.94 5.31 -6.59
CA ASP A 93 19.12 5.84 -5.87
C ASP A 93 18.82 6.06 -4.37
N GLU A 94 17.60 6.51 -4.04
CA GLU A 94 17.15 6.65 -2.64
C GLU A 94 16.99 5.28 -1.97
N ALA A 95 16.53 4.28 -2.72
CA ALA A 95 16.36 2.91 -2.24
C ALA A 95 17.71 2.24 -1.91
N ASP A 96 18.70 2.40 -2.79
CA ASP A 96 20.06 1.91 -2.56
C ASP A 96 20.71 2.59 -1.34
N ALA A 97 20.48 3.90 -1.17
CA ALA A 97 20.94 4.63 0.01
C ALA A 97 20.24 4.20 1.31
N ALA A 98 18.95 3.85 1.25
CA ALA A 98 18.17 3.41 2.40
C ALA A 98 18.52 1.97 2.82
N ALA A 99 18.79 1.08 1.86
CA ALA A 99 19.11 -0.33 2.08
C ALA A 99 20.48 -0.68 1.45
N PRO A 100 21.60 -0.11 1.94
CA PRO A 100 22.91 -0.28 1.32
C PRO A 100 23.36 -1.75 1.38
N GLY A 101 23.49 -2.38 0.21
CA GLY A 101 23.80 -3.81 0.08
C GLY A 101 22.65 -4.75 0.45
N GLY A 102 21.45 -4.21 0.66
CA GLY A 102 20.20 -4.95 0.84
C GLY A 102 19.46 -5.19 -0.48
N GLU A 103 18.35 -5.91 -0.40
CA GLU A 103 17.51 -6.19 -1.56
C GLU A 103 16.68 -4.96 -1.96
N VAL A 104 16.59 -4.69 -3.26
CA VAL A 104 15.74 -3.62 -3.81
C VAL A 104 14.80 -4.20 -4.85
N ALA A 105 13.49 -3.98 -4.66
CA ALA A 105 12.47 -4.32 -5.66
C ALA A 105 11.78 -3.07 -6.18
N VAL A 106 11.75 -2.93 -7.51
CA VAL A 106 11.15 -1.79 -8.21
C VAL A 106 9.73 -2.13 -8.66
N LEU A 107 8.80 -1.23 -8.37
CA LEU A 107 7.41 -1.26 -8.80
C LEU A 107 7.23 -0.31 -9.98
N SER A 108 6.73 -0.83 -11.10
CA SER A 108 6.38 -0.03 -12.29
C SER A 108 5.16 0.86 -12.07
N LEU A 109 4.37 0.58 -11.03
CA LEU A 109 3.04 1.16 -10.76
C LEU A 109 2.01 0.95 -11.89
N ASP A 110 2.32 0.16 -12.92
CA ASP A 110 1.36 -0.12 -14.00
C ASP A 110 0.07 -0.75 -13.44
N PRO A 111 -1.12 -0.31 -13.89
CA PRO A 111 -2.41 -0.77 -13.36
C PRO A 111 -2.53 -2.29 -13.40
N PHE A 112 -2.01 -2.92 -14.45
CA PHE A 112 -2.10 -4.35 -14.64
C PHE A 112 -0.83 -5.08 -14.27
N GLY A 113 0.14 -4.39 -13.64
CA GLY A 113 1.43 -4.89 -13.18
C GLY A 113 2.34 -5.36 -14.31
N ARG A 114 2.50 -4.57 -15.38
CA ARG A 114 3.63 -4.74 -16.30
C ARG A 114 4.97 -4.58 -15.57
N PRO A 115 6.05 -5.24 -16.02
CA PRO A 115 7.38 -5.02 -15.46
C PRO A 115 7.83 -3.57 -15.66
N ALA A 116 8.74 -3.12 -14.80
CA ALA A 116 9.46 -1.88 -15.00
C ALA A 116 10.50 -2.04 -16.12
N ASP A 117 10.67 -0.98 -16.92
CA ASP A 117 11.61 -0.99 -18.03
C ASP A 117 13.03 -0.62 -17.57
N GLY A 118 14.03 -1.28 -18.14
CA GLY A 118 15.43 -0.85 -18.02
C GLY A 118 16.06 -0.98 -16.63
N LEU A 119 15.57 -1.88 -15.78
CA LEU A 119 16.16 -2.09 -14.45
C LEU A 119 17.63 -2.55 -14.53
N PRO A 120 18.51 -2.01 -13.67
CA PRO A 120 19.88 -2.50 -13.56
C PRO A 120 19.95 -3.98 -13.17
N ILE A 121 21.07 -4.63 -13.52
CA ILE A 121 21.32 -6.02 -13.12
C ILE A 121 21.34 -6.12 -11.60
N GLY A 122 20.63 -7.10 -11.05
CA GLY A 122 20.53 -7.34 -9.61
C GLY A 122 19.38 -6.60 -8.93
N VAL A 123 18.69 -5.69 -9.62
CA VAL A 123 17.46 -5.08 -9.10
C VAL A 123 16.27 -5.97 -9.43
N THR A 124 15.45 -6.25 -8.42
CA THR A 124 14.27 -7.11 -8.58
C THR A 124 13.14 -6.31 -9.22
N ASP A 125 12.54 -6.84 -10.28
CA ASP A 125 11.26 -6.33 -10.77
C ASP A 125 10.12 -6.91 -9.91
N TYR A 126 9.43 -6.07 -9.14
CA TYR A 126 8.37 -6.51 -8.25
C TYR A 126 7.24 -7.22 -9.02
N ALA A 127 6.84 -6.67 -10.17
CA ALA A 127 5.63 -7.11 -10.87
C ALA A 127 5.76 -8.53 -11.44
N THR A 128 6.94 -8.93 -11.88
CA THR A 128 7.23 -10.29 -12.36
C THR A 128 7.53 -11.24 -11.19
N ALA A 129 8.28 -10.79 -10.18
CA ALA A 129 8.60 -11.60 -9.01
C ALA A 129 7.35 -11.96 -8.21
N VAL A 130 6.49 -10.99 -7.87
CA VAL A 130 5.32 -11.21 -7.01
C VAL A 130 4.28 -12.16 -7.61
N ARG A 131 4.21 -12.27 -8.94
CA ARG A 131 3.15 -13.06 -9.62
C ARG A 131 3.29 -14.56 -9.39
N VAL A 132 4.52 -15.05 -9.28
CA VAL A 132 4.80 -16.48 -9.13
C VAL A 132 4.55 -16.98 -7.70
N HIS A 133 4.44 -16.07 -6.73
CA HIS A 133 4.16 -16.40 -5.34
C HIS A 133 2.70 -16.77 -5.09
N GLY A 134 2.43 -17.57 -4.06
CA GLY A 134 1.07 -17.98 -3.69
C GLY A 134 0.22 -16.81 -3.19
N ASP A 135 -1.12 -16.89 -3.34
CA ASP A 135 -2.07 -15.91 -2.81
C ASP A 135 -2.64 -16.28 -1.43
N GLN A 136 -2.13 -17.34 -0.82
CA GLN A 136 -2.37 -17.72 0.57
C GLN A 136 -1.13 -17.43 1.39
N ILE A 137 -1.32 -16.88 2.58
CA ILE A 137 -0.25 -16.59 3.51
C ILE A 137 -0.70 -16.86 4.94
N VAL A 138 0.19 -17.44 5.75
CA VAL A 138 0.00 -17.57 7.19
C VAL A 138 0.58 -16.31 7.85
N PRO A 139 -0.20 -15.59 8.69
CA PRO A 139 0.30 -14.40 9.36
C PRO A 139 1.38 -14.76 10.37
N GLU A 140 2.36 -13.86 10.53
CA GLU A 140 3.30 -13.94 11.64
C GLU A 140 2.54 -13.85 12.98
N ALA A 141 2.80 -14.80 13.87
CA ALA A 141 2.13 -14.89 15.16
C ALA A 141 2.69 -13.89 16.19
N ARG A 142 3.96 -13.50 16.05
CA ARG A 142 4.65 -12.54 16.90
C ARG A 142 5.28 -11.45 16.03
N PRO A 143 4.48 -10.53 15.48
CA PRO A 143 4.99 -9.46 14.63
C PRO A 143 5.90 -8.53 15.43
N GLY A 144 6.86 -7.89 14.74
CA GLY A 144 7.68 -6.83 15.30
C GLY A 144 6.97 -5.47 15.28
N THR A 145 7.77 -4.43 15.14
CA THR A 145 7.28 -3.05 14.91
C THR A 145 6.48 -2.99 13.61
N ALA A 146 5.41 -2.20 13.57
CA ALA A 146 4.51 -2.13 12.42
C ALA A 146 4.88 -0.99 11.45
N LEU A 147 4.99 0.24 11.95
CA LEU A 147 5.09 1.43 11.10
C LEU A 147 5.96 2.52 11.72
N ALA A 148 7.15 2.76 11.17
CA ALA A 148 8.05 3.84 11.56
C ALA A 148 8.22 3.95 13.10
N GLY A 149 8.67 2.87 13.72
CA GLY A 149 8.88 2.75 15.17
C GLY A 149 7.63 2.44 15.99
N ARG A 150 6.43 2.44 15.39
CA ARG A 150 5.17 2.21 16.11
C ARG A 150 4.80 0.74 16.20
N THR A 151 4.34 0.30 17.36
CA THR A 151 3.75 -1.02 17.54
C THR A 151 2.38 -1.13 16.87
N VAL A 152 1.90 -2.36 16.69
CA VAL A 152 0.56 -2.64 16.16
C VAL A 152 -0.53 -1.93 16.97
N GLU A 153 -0.40 -1.92 18.31
CA GLU A 153 -1.36 -1.27 19.22
C GLU A 153 -1.38 0.24 19.05
N GLN A 154 -0.21 0.86 18.85
CA GLN A 154 -0.10 2.30 18.62
C GLN A 154 -0.76 2.69 17.30
N VAL A 155 -0.46 1.97 16.21
CA VAL A 155 -1.09 2.20 14.89
C VAL A 155 -2.60 2.02 14.97
N ARG A 156 -3.07 0.97 15.69
CA ARG A 156 -4.52 0.76 15.89
C ARG A 156 -5.17 1.93 16.65
N ALA A 157 -4.54 2.40 17.72
CA ALA A 157 -5.04 3.54 18.48
C ALA A 157 -5.03 4.84 17.65
N GLU A 158 -4.06 5.03 16.76
CA GLU A 158 -4.03 6.15 15.80
C GLU A 158 -5.19 6.05 14.81
N CYS A 159 -5.46 4.87 14.23
CA CYS A 159 -6.63 4.62 13.39
C CYS A 159 -7.94 4.93 14.13
N GLU A 160 -8.10 4.44 15.36
CA GLU A 160 -9.30 4.69 16.18
C GLU A 160 -9.53 6.18 16.43
N ARG A 161 -8.47 6.95 16.72
CA ARG A 161 -8.54 8.41 16.85
C ARG A 161 -8.93 9.08 15.54
N ALA A 162 -8.27 8.72 14.43
CA ALA A 162 -8.55 9.29 13.11
C ALA A 162 -10.00 9.04 12.69
N VAL A 163 -10.51 7.83 12.93
CA VAL A 163 -11.90 7.43 12.71
C VAL A 163 -12.85 8.28 13.53
N ALA A 164 -12.59 8.46 14.83
CA ALA A 164 -13.43 9.26 15.72
C ALA A 164 -13.45 10.74 15.31
N THR A 165 -12.29 11.33 15.04
CA THR A 165 -12.15 12.73 14.61
C THR A 165 -12.91 13.02 13.32
N ARG A 166 -12.92 12.06 12.37
CA ARG A 166 -13.57 12.22 11.06
C ARG A 166 -14.98 11.62 11.01
N ALA A 167 -15.42 10.96 12.08
CA ALA A 167 -16.65 10.18 12.13
C ALA A 167 -16.78 9.21 10.93
N LEU A 168 -15.70 8.44 10.66
CA LEU A 168 -15.68 7.45 9.58
C LEU A 168 -16.51 6.21 9.98
N THR A 169 -17.13 5.60 8.98
CA THR A 169 -17.98 4.43 9.11
C THR A 169 -17.72 3.44 7.98
N SER A 170 -18.18 2.20 8.13
CA SER A 170 -18.13 1.18 7.09
C SER A 170 -18.90 1.53 5.81
N ARG A 171 -19.77 2.55 5.86
CA ARG A 171 -20.54 3.03 4.70
C ARG A 171 -19.80 4.09 3.90
N ASP A 172 -18.68 4.59 4.39
CA ASP A 172 -17.95 5.65 3.72
C ASP A 172 -17.22 5.13 2.48
N ARG A 173 -17.47 5.80 1.35
CA ARG A 173 -16.68 5.74 0.13
C ARG A 173 -15.97 7.07 -0.03
N VAL A 174 -14.71 7.07 0.36
CA VAL A 174 -13.89 8.25 0.59
C VAL A 174 -13.08 8.56 -0.65
N LEU A 175 -13.27 9.73 -1.26
CA LEU A 175 -12.35 10.24 -2.26
C LEU A 175 -11.23 11.02 -1.58
N SER A 176 -9.98 10.75 -1.96
CA SER A 176 -8.85 11.58 -1.55
C SER A 176 -7.86 11.80 -2.68
N THR A 177 -7.22 12.96 -2.64
CA THR A 177 -6.12 13.38 -3.53
C THR A 177 -4.80 13.48 -2.77
N ALA A 178 -4.81 13.21 -1.46
CA ALA A 178 -3.64 13.35 -0.61
C ALA A 178 -2.62 12.22 -0.85
N SER A 179 -1.33 12.55 -0.73
CA SER A 179 -0.22 11.61 -0.66
C SER A 179 -0.05 11.02 0.76
N TRP A 180 0.76 9.97 0.91
CA TRP A 180 1.09 9.35 2.20
C TRP A 180 2.59 9.46 2.55
N PRO A 181 3.15 10.68 2.69
CA PRO A 181 4.59 10.86 2.87
C PRO A 181 5.08 10.43 4.27
N GLY A 182 4.17 10.35 5.24
CA GLY A 182 4.50 10.06 6.62
C GLY A 182 3.49 9.13 7.28
N PRO A 183 3.81 8.64 8.49
CA PRO A 183 2.99 7.65 9.17
C PRO A 183 1.60 8.19 9.54
N ALA A 184 1.49 9.48 9.89
CA ALA A 184 0.20 10.10 10.22
C ALA A 184 -0.70 10.19 8.98
N GLU A 185 -0.15 10.63 7.85
CA GLU A 185 -0.86 10.74 6.58
C GLU A 185 -1.27 9.37 6.04
N LEU A 186 -0.42 8.35 6.20
CA LEU A 186 -0.75 6.97 5.82
C LEU A 186 -1.87 6.39 6.70
N VAL A 187 -1.82 6.63 8.01
CA VAL A 187 -2.90 6.22 8.92
C VAL A 187 -4.21 6.89 8.51
N ASP A 188 -4.19 8.21 8.33
CA ASP A 188 -5.38 8.99 8.02
C ASP A 188 -5.96 8.67 6.62
N GLY A 189 -5.09 8.58 5.62
CA GLY A 189 -5.45 8.46 4.21
C GLY A 189 -5.71 7.03 3.72
N LEU A 190 -5.30 6.01 4.48
CA LEU A 190 -5.49 4.61 4.10
C LEU A 190 -6.03 3.75 5.25
N LEU A 191 -5.30 3.67 6.37
CA LEU A 191 -5.57 2.66 7.40
C LEU A 191 -6.86 2.95 8.17
N ALA A 192 -7.12 4.20 8.53
CA ALA A 192 -8.34 4.61 9.22
C ALA A 192 -9.58 4.24 8.39
N ILE A 193 -9.58 4.57 7.10
CA ILE A 193 -10.68 4.28 6.16
C ILE A 193 -10.93 2.77 6.07
N LEU A 194 -9.88 1.99 5.85
CA LEU A 194 -10.00 0.55 5.66
C LEU A 194 -10.28 -0.20 6.97
N SER A 195 -9.86 0.34 8.12
CA SER A 195 -10.07 -0.28 9.44
C SER A 195 -11.54 -0.36 9.83
N VAL A 196 -12.34 0.65 9.47
CA VAL A 196 -13.80 0.65 9.66
C VAL A 196 -14.55 -0.13 8.58
N GLY A 197 -13.85 -0.63 7.56
CA GLY A 197 -14.45 -1.31 6.42
C GLY A 197 -15.01 -0.35 5.35
N GLY A 198 -14.63 0.93 5.38
CA GLY A 198 -14.89 1.87 4.30
C GLY A 198 -14.09 1.52 3.04
N SER A 199 -14.28 2.32 1.99
CA SER A 199 -13.55 2.19 0.72
C SER A 199 -12.90 3.50 0.32
N LEU A 200 -11.77 3.41 -0.36
CA LEU A 200 -10.97 4.54 -0.83
C LEU A 200 -11.09 4.69 -2.35
N VAL A 201 -11.27 5.93 -2.80
CA VAL A 201 -11.11 6.39 -4.17
C VAL A 201 -9.90 7.33 -4.17
N GLN A 202 -8.71 6.80 -4.47
CA GLN A 202 -7.48 7.56 -4.51
C GLN A 202 -7.30 8.15 -5.90
N VAL A 203 -7.07 9.46 -5.99
CA VAL A 203 -6.84 10.18 -7.25
C VAL A 203 -5.46 10.82 -7.24
N ALA A 204 -4.56 10.31 -8.08
CA ALA A 204 -3.27 10.94 -8.37
C ALA A 204 -3.41 11.97 -9.49
N ASN A 205 -2.51 12.96 -9.48
CA ASN A 205 -2.45 14.06 -10.46
C ASN A 205 -3.84 14.66 -10.79
N PRO A 206 -4.62 15.05 -9.76
CA PRO A 206 -6.05 15.30 -9.92
C PRO A 206 -6.32 16.45 -10.91
N ASP A 207 -7.25 16.22 -11.84
CA ASP A 207 -7.84 17.29 -12.64
C ASP A 207 -9.07 17.85 -11.88
N PRO A 208 -9.04 19.11 -11.40
CA PRO A 208 -10.17 19.70 -10.69
C PRO A 208 -11.49 19.66 -11.50
N ALA A 209 -11.42 19.69 -12.83
CA ALA A 209 -12.60 19.61 -13.69
C ALA A 209 -13.19 18.18 -13.75
N ALA A 210 -12.39 17.15 -13.53
CA ALA A 210 -12.82 15.75 -13.52
C ALA A 210 -13.43 15.33 -12.17
N LEU A 211 -12.99 15.93 -11.05
CA LEU A 211 -13.39 15.52 -9.70
C LEU A 211 -14.91 15.42 -9.47
N PRO A 212 -15.76 16.38 -9.91
CA PRO A 212 -17.22 16.23 -9.74
C PRO A 212 -17.77 14.96 -10.39
N ARG A 213 -17.27 14.62 -11.58
CA ARG A 213 -17.66 13.39 -12.28
C ARG A 213 -17.15 12.14 -11.57
N ARG A 214 -15.95 12.18 -10.98
CA ARG A 214 -15.42 11.08 -10.16
C ARG A 214 -16.30 10.84 -8.94
N ILE A 215 -16.67 11.90 -8.22
CA ILE A 215 -17.56 11.86 -7.05
C ILE A 215 -18.88 11.17 -7.39
N GLU A 216 -19.50 11.57 -8.50
CA GLU A 216 -20.77 10.99 -8.96
C GLU A 216 -20.61 9.52 -9.39
N THR A 217 -19.63 9.24 -10.26
CA THR A 217 -19.40 7.90 -10.84
C THR A 217 -19.12 6.88 -9.75
N GLU A 218 -18.27 7.25 -8.80
CA GLU A 218 -17.85 6.38 -7.71
C GLU A 218 -18.82 6.40 -6.53
N LYS A 219 -19.90 7.19 -6.57
CA LYS A 219 -20.86 7.33 -5.47
C LYS A 219 -20.16 7.68 -4.15
N VAL A 220 -19.23 8.64 -4.23
CA VAL A 220 -18.44 9.10 -3.11
C VAL A 220 -19.37 9.70 -2.05
N THR A 221 -19.23 9.25 -0.82
CA THR A 221 -20.00 9.75 0.32
C THR A 221 -19.22 10.78 1.13
N ARG A 222 -17.91 10.88 0.90
CA ARG A 222 -17.00 11.73 1.66
C ARG A 222 -15.78 12.12 0.82
N VAL A 223 -15.35 13.36 0.92
CA VAL A 223 -14.09 13.84 0.33
C VAL A 223 -13.14 14.22 1.47
N LEU A 224 -11.89 13.76 1.39
CA LEU A 224 -10.80 14.10 2.31
C LEU A 224 -9.66 14.80 1.59
#